data_AF-A0A0R3WPF1-F1
#
_entry.id   AF-A0A0R3WPF1-F1
#
_cell.length_a   1.000
_cell.length_b   1.000
_cell.length_c   1.000
_cell.angle_alpha   90.00
_cell.angle_beta   90.00
_cell.angle_gamma   90.00
#
_symmetry.space_group_name_H-M   'P 1'
#
loop_
_entity.id
_entity.type
_entity.pdbx_description
1 polymer ?
#
loop_
_entity_poly.entity_id
_entity_poly.type
_entity_poly.pdbx_seq_one_letter_code
_entity_poly.pdbx_strand_id
1 'polypeptide(L)'
;LSVCAHAATMAMDKEMTDYLNQMQIKETSDLYVQCSTVCFNRCVMNFTARKLNDKELDCIEKCTQKFAKMNQRLTIRLFELNRDELAKQQQQK
;
A
#
# COMPACT_ATOMS: atom_id res chain seq x y z
N LEU A 1 23.66 -34.54 -6.51
CA LEU A 1 22.30 -34.19 -6.97
C LEU A 1 21.54 -33.25 -6.02
N SER A 2 21.64 -33.38 -4.69
CA SER A 2 20.93 -32.48 -3.73
C SER A 2 21.37 -31.00 -3.79
N VAL A 3 22.64 -30.71 -4.07
CA VAL A 3 23.19 -29.34 -4.10
C VAL A 3 22.67 -28.51 -5.29
N CYS A 4 22.43 -29.12 -6.45
CA CYS A 4 21.88 -28.42 -7.61
C CYS A 4 20.40 -28.04 -7.44
N ALA A 5 19.62 -28.85 -6.71
CA ALA A 5 18.23 -28.53 -6.40
C ALA A 5 18.14 -27.33 -5.45
N HIS A 6 18.98 -27.27 -4.42
CA HIS A 6 19.05 -26.13 -3.49
C HIS A 6 19.52 -24.84 -4.19
N ALA A 7 20.52 -24.93 -5.07
CA ALA A 7 20.99 -23.79 -5.86
C ALA A 7 19.92 -23.24 -6.83
N ALA A 8 19.08 -24.11 -7.41
CA ALA A 8 17.96 -23.70 -8.25
C ALA A 8 16.85 -22.97 -7.47
N THR A 9 16.52 -23.43 -6.25
CA THR A 9 15.62 -22.68 -5.34
C THR A 9 16.20 -21.33 -4.95
N MET A 10 17.49 -21.24 -4.58
CA MET A 10 18.11 -19.97 -4.19
C MET A 10 18.19 -18.94 -5.34
N ALA A 11 18.36 -19.40 -6.59
CA ALA A 11 18.34 -18.52 -7.76
C ALA A 11 16.92 -17.97 -8.04
N MET A 12 15.90 -18.83 -7.92
CA MET A 12 14.49 -18.45 -8.06
C MET A 12 14.07 -17.48 -6.95
N ASP A 13 14.56 -17.66 -5.73
CA ASP A 13 14.30 -16.77 -4.59
C ASP A 13 14.86 -15.35 -4.82
N LYS A 14 16.03 -15.23 -5.45
CA LYS A 14 16.64 -13.93 -5.75
C LYS A 14 15.86 -13.16 -6.81
N GLU A 15 15.51 -13.80 -7.92
CA GLU A 15 14.71 -13.17 -8.98
C GLU A 15 13.31 -12.80 -8.48
N MET A 16 12.67 -13.66 -7.70
CA MET A 16 11.40 -13.37 -7.03
C MET A 16 11.53 -12.19 -6.07
N THR A 17 12.59 -12.14 -5.26
CA THR A 17 12.83 -11.02 -4.34
C THR A 17 12.99 -9.70 -5.07
N ASP A 18 13.75 -9.68 -6.18
CA ASP A 18 13.93 -8.46 -6.98
C ASP A 18 12.61 -7.99 -7.60
N TYR A 19 11.82 -8.92 -8.14
CA TYR A 19 10.49 -8.64 -8.65
C TYR A 19 9.56 -8.06 -7.56
N LEU A 20 9.53 -8.67 -6.37
CA LEU A 20 8.75 -8.18 -5.23
C LEU A 20 9.19 -6.77 -4.81
N ASN A 21 10.49 -6.48 -4.78
CA ASN A 21 11.01 -5.15 -4.47
C ASN A 21 10.54 -4.12 -5.49
N GLN A 22 10.61 -4.43 -6.79
CA GLN A 22 10.14 -3.55 -7.86
C GLN A 22 8.63 -3.27 -7.72
N MET A 23 7.83 -4.30 -7.41
CA MET A 23 6.41 -4.14 -7.14
C MET A 23 6.15 -3.24 -5.93
N GLN A 24 6.84 -3.45 -4.82
CA GLN A 24 6.65 -2.65 -3.60
C GLN A 24 6.93 -1.17 -3.83
N ILE A 25 7.98 -0.83 -4.59
CA ILE A 25 8.30 0.56 -4.94
C ILE A 25 7.13 1.18 -5.73
N LYS A 26 6.61 0.47 -6.72
CA LYS A 26 5.48 0.93 -7.52
C LYS A 26 4.24 1.17 -6.65
N GLU A 27 3.85 0.19 -5.86
CA GLU A 27 2.67 0.28 -4.98
C GLU A 27 2.80 1.43 -3.96
N THR A 28 4.01 1.63 -3.42
CA THR A 28 4.29 2.74 -2.51
C THR A 28 4.15 4.09 -3.20
N SER A 29 4.61 4.21 -4.45
CA SER A 29 4.46 5.42 -5.25
C SER A 29 2.98 5.70 -5.54
N ASP A 30 2.21 4.68 -5.92
CA ASP A 30 0.78 4.83 -6.20
C ASP A 30 0.02 5.27 -4.93
N LEU A 31 0.34 4.69 -3.77
CA LEU A 31 -0.22 5.10 -2.48
C LEU A 31 0.09 6.57 -2.16
N TYR A 32 1.30 7.04 -2.44
CA TYR A 32 1.69 8.44 -2.25
C TYR A 32 0.89 9.39 -3.14
N VAL A 33 0.73 9.06 -4.43
CA VAL A 33 -0.06 9.86 -5.38
C VAL A 33 -1.53 9.89 -4.96
N GLN A 34 -2.07 8.77 -4.51
CA GLN A 34 -3.45 8.70 -4.04
C GLN A 34 -3.65 9.52 -2.76
N CYS A 35 -2.74 9.42 -1.78
CA CYS A 35 -2.78 10.21 -0.56
C CYS A 35 -2.77 11.71 -0.85
N SER A 36 -1.84 12.15 -1.69
CA SER A 36 -1.71 13.57 -2.05
C SER A 36 -2.95 14.09 -2.77
N THR A 37 -3.51 13.33 -3.71
CA THR A 37 -4.75 13.69 -4.43
C THR A 37 -5.93 13.82 -3.48
N VAL A 38 -6.14 12.84 -2.59
CA VAL A 38 -7.25 12.85 -1.62
C VAL A 38 -7.13 14.02 -0.66
N CYS A 39 -5.94 14.25 -0.10
CA CYS A 39 -5.75 15.32 0.88
C CYS A 39 -5.80 16.71 0.24
N PHE A 40 -5.26 16.87 -0.98
CA PHE A 40 -5.38 18.13 -1.72
C PHE A 40 -6.86 18.49 -1.98
N ASN A 41 -7.62 17.55 -2.56
CA ASN A 41 -9.04 17.77 -2.87
C ASN A 41 -9.92 18.00 -1.63
N ARG A 42 -9.49 17.52 -0.46
CA ARG A 42 -10.26 17.68 0.78
C ARG A 42 -9.91 18.94 1.55
N CYS A 43 -8.63 19.32 1.56
CA CYS A 43 -8.10 20.35 2.45
C CYS A 43 -7.84 21.68 1.75
N VAL A 44 -7.50 21.68 0.47
CA VAL A 44 -7.15 22.90 -0.27
C VAL A 44 -8.38 23.41 -1.01
N MET A 45 -9.08 24.34 -0.38
CA MET A 45 -10.34 24.89 -0.89
C MET A 45 -10.26 26.39 -1.15
N ASN A 46 -9.19 27.06 -0.71
CA ASN A 46 -9.03 28.49 -0.89
C ASN A 46 -7.95 28.79 -1.94
N PHE A 47 -8.36 29.39 -3.05
CA PHE A 47 -7.49 29.70 -4.18
C PHE A 47 -7.12 31.18 -4.29
N THR A 48 -7.13 31.93 -3.18
CA THR A 48 -6.77 33.37 -3.17
C THR A 48 -5.27 33.62 -3.05
N ALA A 49 -4.45 32.61 -2.74
CA ALA A 49 -3.00 32.73 -2.57
C ALA A 49 -2.27 31.51 -3.13
N ARG A 50 -1.01 31.69 -3.54
CA ARG A 50 -0.15 30.58 -4.02
C ARG A 50 0.32 29.67 -2.87
N LYS A 51 0.44 30.20 -1.66
CA LYS A 51 0.88 29.45 -0.49
C LYS A 51 -0.32 28.91 0.28
N LEU A 52 -0.18 27.71 0.79
CA LEU A 52 -1.14 27.14 1.73
C LEU A 52 -1.16 27.96 3.01
N ASN A 53 -2.36 28.17 3.56
CA ASN A 53 -2.50 28.79 4.86
C ASN A 53 -2.40 27.75 6.00
N ASP A 54 -2.26 28.22 7.24
CA ASP A 54 -2.04 27.35 8.41
C ASP A 54 -3.18 26.33 8.63
N LYS A 55 -4.43 26.68 8.27
CA LYS A 55 -5.57 25.76 8.39
C LYS A 55 -5.50 24.64 7.35
N GLU A 56 -5.06 24.95 6.13
CA GLU A 56 -4.87 23.95 5.07
C GLU A 56 -3.72 23.01 5.42
N LEU A 57 -2.62 23.54 5.97
CA LEU A 57 -1.48 22.74 6.45
C LEU A 57 -1.88 21.78 7.57
N ASP A 58 -2.57 22.26 8.62
CA ASP A 58 -3.08 21.42 9.72
C ASP A 58 -4.07 20.35 9.22
N CYS A 59 -4.93 20.69 8.25
CA CYS A 59 -5.83 19.73 7.61
C CYS A 59 -5.06 18.62 6.87
N ILE A 60 -4.04 18.98 6.07
CA ILE A 60 -3.26 18.02 5.29
C ILE A 60 -2.50 17.06 6.22
N GLU A 61 -1.93 17.55 7.31
CA GLU A 61 -1.26 16.71 8.30
C GLU A 61 -2.22 15.66 8.88
N LYS A 62 -3.37 16.10 9.38
CA LYS A 62 -4.42 15.21 9.92
C LYS A 62 -4.96 14.24 8.87
N CYS A 63 -5.17 14.72 7.64
CA CYS A 63 -5.64 13.91 6.52
C CYS A 63 -4.66 12.77 6.23
N THR A 64 -3.37 13.08 6.13
CA THR A 64 -2.31 12.11 5.81
C THR A 64 -2.20 11.05 6.89
N GLN A 65 -2.21 11.44 8.18
CA GLN A 65 -2.22 10.51 9.30
C GLN A 65 -3.45 9.58 9.28
N LYS A 66 -4.64 10.14 9.00
CA LYS A 66 -5.88 9.37 8.93
C LYS A 66 -5.88 8.42 7.73
N PHE A 67 -5.41 8.86 6.58
CA PHE A 67 -5.28 8.06 5.38
C PHE A 67 -4.35 6.86 5.62
N ALA A 68 -3.17 7.09 6.20
CA ALA A 68 -2.23 6.01 6.51
C ALA A 68 -2.83 4.96 7.47
N LYS A 69 -3.41 5.41 8.60
CA LYS A 69 -4.06 4.51 9.57
C LYS A 69 -5.23 3.74 8.95
N MET A 70 -6.02 4.39 8.10
CA MET A 70 -7.12 3.76 7.38
C MET A 70 -6.61 2.67 6.43
N ASN A 71 -5.61 2.97 5.61
CA ASN A 71 -5.04 2.01 4.67
C ASN A 71 -4.47 0.79 5.42
N GLN A 72 -3.71 1.00 6.50
CA GLN A 72 -3.21 -0.10 7.34
C GLN A 72 -4.34 -0.99 7.87
N ARG A 73 -5.40 -0.38 8.41
CA ARG A 73 -6.54 -1.11 8.94
C ARG A 73 -7.29 -1.88 7.86
N LEU A 74 -7.52 -1.27 6.69
CA LEU A 74 -8.18 -1.93 5.57
C LEU A 74 -7.36 -3.12 5.08
N THR A 75 -6.04 -2.96 4.94
CA THR A 75 -5.13 -4.04 4.55
C THR A 75 -5.23 -5.24 5.49
N ILE A 76 -5.22 -5.04 6.80
CA ILE A 76 -5.38 -6.14 7.79
C ILE A 76 -6.71 -6.88 7.57
N ARG A 77 -7.82 -6.14 7.46
CA ARG A 77 -9.15 -6.74 7.24
C ARG A 77 -9.24 -7.47 5.90
N LEU A 78 -8.57 -6.96 4.87
CA LEU A 78 -8.57 -7.58 3.54
C LEU A 78 -7.82 -8.92 3.56
N PHE A 79 -6.69 -9.00 4.28
CA PHE A 79 -5.99 -10.27 4.50
C PHE A 79 -6.83 -11.28 5.29
N GLU A 80 -7.54 -10.84 6.32
CA GLU A 80 -8.46 -11.72 7.08
C GLU A 80 -9.55 -12.29 6.17
N LEU A 81 -10.21 -11.44 5.37
CA LEU A 81 -11.27 -11.85 4.44
C LEU A 81 -10.76 -12.82 3.37
N ASN A 82 -9.60 -12.55 2.78
CA ASN A 82 -8.98 -13.42 1.78
C ASN A 82 -8.68 -14.82 2.34
N ARG A 83 -8.20 -14.89 3.59
CA ARG A 83 -7.93 -16.17 4.26
C ARG A 83 -9.22 -16.96 4.50
N ASP A 84 -10.28 -16.29 4.97
CA ASP A 84 -11.56 -16.92 5.25
C ASP A 84 -12.25 -17.40 3.96
N GLU A 85 -12.11 -16.66 2.86
CA GLU A 85 -12.62 -17.05 1.54
C GLU A 85 -11.91 -18.29 1.00
N LEU A 86 -10.58 -18.35 1.12
CA LEU A 86 -9.80 -19.53 0.72
C LEU A 86 -10.22 -20.78 1.52
N ALA A 87 -10.50 -20.64 2.83
CA ALA A 87 -10.98 -21.74 3.66
C ALA A 87 -12.35 -22.26 3.22
N LYS A 88 -13.26 -21.38 2.78
CA LYS A 88 -14.58 -21.78 2.25
C LYS A 88 -14.45 -22.54 0.93
N GLN A 89 -13.54 -22.14 0.05
CA GLN A 89 -13.30 -22.85 -1.22
C GLN A 89 -12.76 -24.27 -1.01
N GLN A 90 -12.01 -24.51 0.07
CA GLN A 90 -11.53 -25.85 0.42
C GLN A 90 -12.64 -26.77 0.95
N GLN A 91 -13.68 -26.22 1.57
CA GLN A 91 -14.83 -27.00 2.09
C GLN A 91 -15.85 -27.35 1.00
N GLN A 92 -15.81 -26.65 -0.14
CA GLN A 92 -16.68 -26.92 -1.30
C GLN A 92 -16.10 -27.96 -2.27
N LYS A 93 -14.90 -28.48 -2.00
CA LYS A 93 -14.31 -29.63 -2.69
C LYS A 93 -14.50 -30.90 -1.87
#